data_AF-A0A6N9JFE9-F1
#
_entry.id   AF-A0A6N9JFE9-F1
#
_cell.length_a   1.000
_cell.length_b   1.000
_cell.length_c   1.000
_cell.angle_alpha   90.00
_cell.angle_beta   90.00
_cell.angle_gamma   90.00
#
_symmetry.space_group_name_H-M   'P 1'
#
loop_
_entity.id
_entity.type
_entity.pdbx_description
1 polymer ?
#
loop_
_entity_poly.entity_id
_entity_poly.type
_entity_poly.pdbx_seq_one_letter_code
_entity_poly.pdbx_strand_id
1 'polypeptide(L)'
;MEEIKPVTQEIEDKKEKWISRISLWVSIILTTVVVYWYYNDNPPDSPAVVKMRMFFKEHNRDVMTFIDLPRDEMIAFAYKKKHPFYLKYVKATEVQKADLRALIHISTDYTPNQYWFNLFFAWVIFFTTFWFIGLMAEACIILMRRNSEARIKQYQLEKEQAEKKDQP
;
A
#
# COMPACT_ATOMS: atom_id res chain seq x y z
N MET A 1 -43.59 7.30 -34.54
CA MET A 1 -43.05 7.81 -33.27
C MET A 1 -41.57 7.49 -33.28
N GLU A 2 -40.76 8.42 -33.76
CA GLU A 2 -39.30 8.30 -33.66
C GLU A 2 -38.94 8.54 -32.19
N GLU A 3 -38.37 7.52 -31.55
CA GLU A 3 -37.79 7.64 -30.23
C GLU A 3 -36.63 8.65 -30.31
N ILE A 4 -36.90 9.89 -29.89
CA ILE A 4 -35.88 10.90 -29.67
C ILE A 4 -35.04 10.42 -28.48
N LYS A 5 -34.04 9.58 -28.75
CA LYS A 5 -33.00 9.26 -27.76
C LYS A 5 -32.32 10.58 -27.41
N PRO A 6 -32.43 11.07 -26.16
CA PRO A 6 -32.02 12.42 -25.87
C PRO A 6 -30.49 12.47 -25.88
N VAL A 7 -29.93 13.27 -26.79
CA VAL A 7 -28.49 13.55 -26.95
C VAL A 7 -27.79 13.88 -25.63
N THR A 8 -28.54 14.34 -24.61
CA THR A 8 -28.04 14.57 -23.24
C THR A 8 -27.53 13.31 -22.55
N GLN A 9 -28.16 12.13 -22.74
CA GLN A 9 -27.68 10.88 -22.11
C GLN A 9 -26.31 10.45 -22.65
N GLU A 10 -26.10 10.55 -23.96
CA GLU A 10 -24.80 10.18 -24.56
C GLU A 10 -23.65 11.13 -24.17
N ILE A 11 -23.95 12.41 -23.93
CA ILE A 11 -22.97 13.40 -23.48
C ILE A 11 -22.63 13.17 -21.99
N GLU A 12 -23.61 12.80 -21.17
CA GLU A 12 -23.45 12.48 -19.75
C GLU A 12 -22.60 11.21 -19.57
N ASP A 13 -22.89 10.15 -20.33
CA ASP A 13 -22.10 8.89 -20.35
C ASP A 13 -20.63 9.10 -20.76
N LYS A 14 -20.38 9.98 -21.74
CA LYS A 14 -19.00 10.31 -22.16
C LYS A 14 -18.25 11.09 -21.09
N LYS A 15 -18.92 12.00 -20.38
CA LYS A 15 -18.32 12.74 -19.26
C LYS A 15 -18.04 11.82 -18.08
N GLU A 16 -18.96 10.93 -17.73
CA GLU A 16 -18.75 9.93 -16.68
C GLU A 16 -17.54 9.02 -16.96
N LYS A 17 -17.42 8.49 -18.17
CA LYS A 17 -16.24 7.70 -18.57
C LYS A 17 -14.92 8.48 -18.49
N TRP A 18 -14.95 9.77 -18.77
CA TRP A 18 -13.75 10.61 -18.71
C TRP A 18 -13.38 10.95 -17.26
N ILE A 19 -14.37 11.21 -16.41
CA ILE A 19 -14.18 11.50 -14.99
C ILE A 19 -13.70 10.25 -14.23
N SER A 20 -14.25 9.06 -14.50
CA SER A 20 -13.75 7.80 -13.94
C SER A 20 -12.28 7.51 -14.31
N ARG A 21 -11.82 8.00 -15.47
CA ARG A 21 -10.40 7.94 -15.82
C ARG A 21 -9.56 8.89 -14.97
N ILE A 22 -10.10 10.03 -14.53
CA ILE A 22 -9.39 10.95 -13.64
C ILE A 22 -9.24 10.33 -12.25
N SER A 23 -10.30 9.75 -11.66
CA SER A 23 -10.17 9.05 -10.37
C SER A 23 -9.18 7.90 -10.45
N LEU A 24 -9.14 7.17 -11.57
CA LEU A 24 -8.11 6.18 -11.85
C LEU A 24 -6.71 6.77 -11.71
N TRP A 25 -6.41 7.81 -12.49
CA TRP A 25 -5.06 8.37 -12.57
C TRP A 25 -4.63 9.03 -11.26
N VAL A 26 -5.53 9.77 -10.62
CA VAL A 26 -5.28 10.40 -9.32
C VAL A 26 -4.98 9.34 -8.26
N SER A 27 -5.74 8.24 -8.24
CA SER A 27 -5.52 7.16 -7.28
C SER A 27 -4.17 6.47 -7.48
N ILE A 28 -3.77 6.21 -8.72
CA ILE A 28 -2.43 5.66 -9.04
C ILE A 28 -1.33 6.58 -8.51
N ILE A 29 -1.43 7.88 -8.77
CA ILE A 29 -0.42 8.87 -8.36
C ILE A 29 -0.34 8.95 -6.84
N LEU A 30 -1.48 9.14 -6.16
CA LEU A 30 -1.54 9.25 -4.70
C LEU A 30 -0.98 8.00 -4.01
N THR A 31 -1.38 6.82 -4.47
CA THR A 31 -0.88 5.54 -3.95
C THR A 31 0.63 5.45 -4.12
N THR A 32 1.13 5.77 -5.31
CA THR A 32 2.56 5.70 -5.60
C THR A 32 3.36 6.65 -4.72
N VAL A 33 2.85 7.87 -4.47
CA VAL A 33 3.49 8.83 -3.54
C VAL A 33 3.53 8.28 -2.12
N VAL A 34 2.42 7.74 -1.62
CA VAL A 34 2.35 7.18 -0.25
C VAL A 34 3.29 5.99 -0.09
N VAL A 35 3.28 5.07 -1.05
CA VAL A 35 4.14 3.87 -1.01
C VAL A 35 5.61 4.25 -1.18
N TYR A 36 5.92 5.23 -2.03
CA TYR A 36 7.28 5.76 -2.17
C TYR A 36 7.78 6.40 -0.87
N TRP A 37 6.94 7.18 -0.20
CA TRP A 37 7.28 7.75 1.09
C TRP A 37 7.51 6.66 2.15
N TYR A 38 6.63 5.67 2.23
CA TYR A 38 6.81 4.51 3.11
C TYR A 38 8.11 3.75 2.83
N TYR A 39 8.45 3.54 1.56
CA TYR A 39 9.69 2.89 1.14
C TYR A 39 10.93 3.67 1.60
N ASN A 40 10.90 5.00 1.51
CA ASN A 40 12.00 5.85 1.95
C ASN A 40 12.20 5.79 3.48
N ASP A 41 11.10 5.78 4.24
CA ASP A 41 11.14 5.72 5.71
C ASP A 41 11.46 4.31 6.23
N ASN A 42 11.16 3.27 5.45
CA ASN A 42 11.37 1.87 5.82
C ASN A 42 12.10 1.14 4.69
N PRO A 43 13.39 1.42 4.45
CA PRO A 43 14.13 0.80 3.35
C PRO A 43 14.30 -0.71 3.57
N PRO A 44 14.44 -1.49 2.49
CA PRO A 44 14.71 -2.92 2.59
C PRO A 44 16.07 -3.19 3.26
N ASP A 45 16.19 -4.36 3.89
CA ASP A 45 17.44 -4.82 4.48
C ASP A 45 18.58 -4.84 3.44
N SER A 46 19.78 -4.42 3.87
CA SER A 46 20.96 -4.47 3.00
C SER A 46 21.32 -5.91 2.57
N PRO A 47 21.95 -6.12 1.41
CA PRO A 47 22.29 -7.46 0.93
C PRO A 47 23.13 -8.30 1.91
N ALA A 48 23.97 -7.63 2.73
CA ALA A 48 24.76 -8.29 3.76
C ALA A 48 23.89 -8.80 4.92
N VAL A 49 22.91 -8.01 5.36
CA VAL A 49 21.95 -8.39 6.41
C VAL A 49 21.05 -9.51 5.91
N VAL A 50 20.57 -9.45 4.66
CA VAL A 50 19.77 -10.52 4.05
C VAL A 50 20.53 -11.85 4.06
N LYS A 51 21.80 -11.85 3.63
CA LYS A 51 22.65 -13.07 3.67
C LYS A 51 22.83 -13.60 5.08
N MET A 52 23.00 -12.72 6.06
CA MET A 52 23.16 -13.12 7.47
C MET A 52 21.88 -13.71 8.05
N ARG A 53 20.71 -13.11 7.78
CA ARG A 53 19.40 -13.64 8.19
C ARG A 53 19.10 -14.99 7.53
N MET A 54 19.45 -15.14 6.24
CA MET A 54 19.34 -16.43 5.55
C MET A 54 20.23 -17.51 6.19
N PHE A 55 21.48 -17.17 6.49
CA PHE A 55 22.38 -18.08 7.22
C PHE A 55 21.79 -18.51 8.58
N PHE A 56 21.22 -17.58 9.34
CA PHE A 56 20.57 -17.91 10.61
C PHE A 56 19.35 -18.80 10.43
N LYS A 57 18.52 -18.56 9.41
CA LYS A 57 17.37 -19.42 9.10
C LYS A 57 17.81 -20.84 8.73
N GLU A 58 18.78 -20.97 7.83
CA GLU A 58 19.27 -22.25 7.33
C GLU A 58 19.98 -23.08 8.42
N HIS A 59 20.68 -22.40 9.34
CA HIS A 59 21.44 -23.02 10.42
C HIS A 59 20.86 -22.74 11.81
N ASN A 60 19.55 -22.53 11.90
CA ASN A 60 18.88 -22.06 13.12
C ASN A 60 19.27 -22.88 14.35
N ARG A 61 19.22 -24.21 14.26
CA ARG A 61 19.59 -25.10 15.37
C ARG A 61 21.03 -24.89 15.85
N ASP A 62 21.98 -24.82 14.92
CA ASP A 62 23.41 -24.64 15.24
C ASP A 62 23.67 -23.27 15.85
N VAL A 63 23.03 -22.23 15.30
CA VAL A 63 23.18 -20.85 15.77
C VAL A 63 22.54 -20.66 17.14
N MET A 64 21.33 -21.18 17.36
CA MET A 64 20.64 -21.14 18.66
C MET A 64 21.43 -21.91 19.72
N THR A 65 21.90 -23.11 19.39
CA THR A 65 22.75 -23.88 20.32
C THR A 65 24.00 -23.08 20.68
N PHE A 66 24.65 -22.45 19.70
CA PHE A 66 25.87 -21.68 19.89
C PHE A 66 25.70 -20.46 20.81
N ILE A 67 24.61 -19.69 20.69
CA ILE A 67 24.39 -18.49 21.51
C ILE A 67 24.09 -18.81 22.98
N ASP A 68 23.63 -20.04 23.25
CA ASP A 68 23.31 -20.56 24.58
C ASP A 68 24.52 -21.22 25.26
N LEU A 69 25.61 -21.47 24.54
CA LEU A 69 26.82 -22.09 25.11
C LEU A 69 27.52 -21.16 26.11
N PRO A 70 28.15 -21.72 27.16
CA PRO A 70 29.07 -20.96 28.00
C PRO A 70 30.28 -20.49 27.16
N ARG A 71 30.93 -19.40 27.61
CA ARG A 71 31.94 -18.68 26.82
C ARG A 71 33.07 -19.57 26.30
N ASP A 72 33.58 -20.50 27.10
CA ASP A 72 34.70 -21.37 26.72
C ASP A 72 34.30 -22.37 25.63
N GLU A 73 33.10 -22.95 25.73
CA GLU A 73 32.54 -23.84 24.72
C GLU A 73 32.16 -23.10 23.45
N MET A 74 31.68 -21.85 23.57
CA MET A 74 31.40 -20.97 22.45
C MET A 74 32.69 -20.68 21.64
N ILE A 75 33.81 -20.43 22.33
CA ILE A 75 35.13 -20.27 21.70
C ILE A 75 35.49 -21.54 20.92
N ALA A 76 35.44 -22.71 21.57
CA ALA A 76 35.76 -23.98 20.93
C ALA A 76 34.85 -24.27 19.70
N PHE A 77 33.55 -24.00 19.82
CA PHE A 77 32.58 -24.14 18.74
C PHE A 77 32.91 -23.24 17.55
N ALA A 78 33.24 -21.97 17.81
CA ALA A 78 33.59 -21.00 16.77
C ALA A 78 34.85 -21.43 16.01
N TYR A 79 35.88 -21.91 16.71
CA TYR A 79 37.11 -22.42 16.08
C TYR A 79 36.89 -23.74 15.33
N LYS A 80 35.96 -24.59 15.78
CA LYS A 80 35.58 -25.84 15.10
C LYS A 80 34.83 -25.57 13.80
N LYS A 81 33.82 -24.70 13.82
CA LYS A 81 32.99 -24.38 12.64
C LYS A 81 33.69 -23.45 11.65
N LYS A 82 34.64 -22.62 12.10
CA LYS A 82 35.43 -21.69 11.28
C LYS A 82 34.61 -20.69 10.43
N HIS A 83 33.33 -20.50 10.72
CA HIS A 83 32.51 -19.54 10.00
C HIS A 83 32.76 -18.10 10.51
N PRO A 84 32.80 -17.08 9.65
CA PRO A 84 33.05 -15.69 10.04
C PRO A 84 32.08 -15.15 11.11
N PHE A 85 30.81 -15.59 11.08
CA PHE A 85 29.83 -15.21 12.10
C PHE A 85 30.24 -15.66 13.51
N TYR A 86 30.51 -16.95 13.71
CA TYR A 86 30.83 -17.48 15.04
C TYR A 86 32.11 -16.84 15.62
N LEU A 87 33.13 -16.66 14.77
CA LEU A 87 34.39 -16.02 15.17
C LEU A 87 34.22 -14.55 15.54
N LYS A 88 33.36 -13.81 14.82
CA LYS A 88 33.06 -12.41 15.14
C LYS A 88 32.17 -12.30 16.38
N TYR A 89 31.22 -13.20 16.57
CA TYR A 89 30.31 -13.20 17.73
C TYR A 89 31.07 -13.37 19.05
N VAL A 90 32.04 -14.29 19.09
CA VAL A 90 32.91 -14.49 20.29
C VAL A 90 33.70 -13.23 20.65
N LYS A 91 34.13 -12.46 19.64
CA LYS A 91 34.93 -11.23 19.80
C LYS A 91 34.09 -9.97 19.97
N ALA A 92 32.78 -10.05 19.78
CA ALA A 92 31.87 -8.91 19.87
C ALA A 92 31.70 -8.44 21.32
N THR A 93 31.37 -7.16 21.49
CA THR A 93 30.99 -6.62 22.80
C THR A 93 29.61 -7.11 23.22
N GLU A 94 29.26 -7.03 24.51
CA GLU A 94 27.94 -7.48 24.98
C GLU A 94 26.78 -6.72 24.31
N VAL A 95 26.96 -5.44 24.00
CA VAL A 95 25.98 -4.64 23.24
C VAL A 95 25.77 -5.23 21.84
N GLN A 96 26.86 -5.48 21.12
CA GLN A 96 26.78 -6.08 19.77
C GLN A 96 26.20 -7.49 19.80
N LYS A 97 26.47 -8.27 20.85
CA LYS A 97 25.88 -9.60 21.03
C LYS A 97 24.37 -9.52 21.27
N ALA A 98 23.89 -8.51 22.01
CA ALA A 98 22.46 -8.29 22.21
C ALA A 98 21.76 -7.99 20.89
N ASP A 99 22.31 -7.10 20.07
CA ASP A 99 21.79 -6.79 18.73
C ASP A 99 21.78 -8.03 17.82
N LEU A 100 22.87 -8.81 17.84
CA LEU A 100 22.96 -10.05 17.08
C LEU A 100 21.96 -11.11 17.56
N ARG A 101 21.73 -11.24 18.87
CA ARG A 101 20.71 -12.16 19.40
C ARG A 101 19.31 -11.75 18.95
N ALA A 102 18.98 -10.46 19.03
CA ALA A 102 17.71 -9.95 18.53
C ALA A 102 17.54 -10.28 17.03
N LEU A 103 18.59 -10.08 16.24
CA LEU A 103 18.57 -10.39 14.81
C LEU A 103 18.41 -11.89 14.54
N ILE A 104 19.07 -12.77 15.31
CA ILE A 104 18.94 -14.23 15.21
C ILE A 104 17.48 -14.64 15.48
N HIS A 105 16.89 -14.15 16.57
CA HIS A 105 15.51 -14.46 16.92
C HIS A 105 14.51 -14.01 15.84
N ILE A 106 14.66 -12.79 15.30
CA ILE A 106 13.77 -12.28 14.24
C ILE A 106 14.00 -13.04 12.91
N SER A 107 15.20 -13.59 12.70
CA SER A 107 15.55 -14.25 11.45
C SER A 107 14.98 -15.66 11.28
N THR A 108 14.52 -16.30 12.37
CA THR A 108 13.97 -17.67 12.32
C THR A 108 12.82 -17.78 11.31
N ASP A 109 11.93 -16.78 11.28
CA ASP A 109 10.77 -16.73 10.39
C ASP A 109 11.01 -15.84 9.14
N TYR A 110 12.27 -15.50 8.87
CA TYR A 110 12.60 -14.55 7.81
C TYR A 110 12.25 -15.08 6.42
N THR A 111 11.58 -14.25 5.61
CA THR A 111 11.29 -14.54 4.21
C THR A 111 11.79 -13.38 3.34
N PRO A 112 12.82 -13.58 2.48
CA PRO A 112 13.47 -12.49 1.75
C PRO A 112 12.54 -11.61 0.92
N ASN A 113 11.49 -12.21 0.36
CA ASN A 113 10.55 -11.51 -0.52
C ASN A 113 9.37 -10.87 0.23
N GLN A 114 9.27 -11.09 1.55
CA GLN A 114 8.13 -10.61 2.35
C GLN A 114 8.04 -9.08 2.35
N TYR A 115 9.17 -8.38 2.38
CA TYR A 115 9.18 -6.92 2.30
C TYR A 115 8.54 -6.42 1.00
N TRP A 116 8.98 -6.94 -0.15
CA TRP A 116 8.46 -6.55 -1.46
C TRP A 116 7.01 -6.97 -1.66
N PHE A 117 6.64 -8.14 -1.15
CA PHE A 117 5.26 -8.61 -1.13
C PHE A 117 4.38 -7.64 -0.33
N ASN A 118 4.77 -7.31 0.89
CA ASN A 118 4.04 -6.36 1.73
C ASN A 118 3.93 -4.98 1.09
N LEU A 119 5.00 -4.49 0.45
CA LEU A 119 5.00 -3.20 -0.24
C LEU A 119 4.04 -3.19 -1.43
N PHE A 120 4.00 -4.27 -2.22
CA PHE A 120 3.05 -4.42 -3.32
C PHE A 120 1.61 -4.47 -2.81
N PHE A 121 1.33 -5.25 -1.77
CA PHE A 121 -0.02 -5.33 -1.21
C PHE A 121 -0.45 -4.01 -0.56
N ALA A 122 0.45 -3.28 0.09
CA ALA A 122 0.18 -1.93 0.56
C ALA A 122 -0.23 -1.02 -0.60
N TRP A 123 0.49 -1.08 -1.73
CA TRP A 123 0.12 -0.34 -2.94
C TRP A 123 -1.29 -0.71 -3.41
N VAL A 124 -1.63 -2.00 -3.50
CA VAL A 124 -2.97 -2.44 -3.92
C VAL A 124 -4.07 -1.94 -2.97
N ILE A 125 -3.83 -2.02 -1.66
CA ILE A 125 -4.79 -1.57 -0.63
C ILE A 125 -5.01 -0.05 -0.72
N PHE A 126 -3.94 0.75 -0.77
CA PHE A 126 -4.07 2.20 -0.89
C PHE A 126 -4.72 2.59 -2.22
N PHE A 127 -4.36 1.93 -3.32
CA PHE A 127 -4.93 2.18 -4.64
C PHE A 127 -6.42 1.93 -4.66
N THR A 128 -6.85 0.75 -4.22
CA THR A 128 -8.28 0.41 -4.18
C THR A 128 -9.06 1.33 -3.26
N THR A 129 -8.46 1.75 -2.14
CA THR A 129 -9.07 2.70 -1.20
C THR A 129 -9.25 4.09 -1.83
N PHE A 130 -8.19 4.69 -2.39
CA PHE A 130 -8.28 6.00 -3.03
C PHE A 130 -9.21 5.98 -4.25
N TRP A 131 -9.15 4.90 -5.03
CA TRP A 131 -10.05 4.71 -6.16
C TRP A 131 -11.50 4.71 -5.73
N PHE A 132 -11.83 3.88 -4.73
CA PHE A 132 -13.19 3.75 -4.23
C PHE A 132 -13.71 5.10 -3.71
N ILE A 133 -12.90 5.82 -2.94
CA ILE A 133 -13.25 7.17 -2.47
C ILE A 133 -13.47 8.13 -3.64
N GLY A 134 -12.63 8.06 -4.68
CA GLY A 134 -12.78 8.82 -5.91
C GLY A 134 -14.13 8.57 -6.58
N LEU A 135 -14.50 7.31 -6.81
CA LEU A 135 -15.80 6.94 -7.38
C LEU A 135 -16.98 7.40 -6.51
N MET A 136 -16.86 7.30 -5.19
CA MET A 136 -17.91 7.75 -4.26
C MET A 136 -18.10 9.27 -4.34
N ALA A 137 -17.00 10.02 -4.38
CA ALA A 137 -17.04 11.47 -4.55
C ALA A 137 -17.69 11.86 -5.89
N GLU A 138 -17.34 11.16 -6.97
CA GLU A 138 -17.96 11.34 -8.30
C GLU A 138 -19.48 11.11 -8.24
N ALA A 139 -19.92 9.99 -7.67
CA ALA A 139 -21.33 9.66 -7.53
C ALA A 139 -22.10 10.73 -6.73
N CYS A 140 -21.53 11.22 -5.63
CA CYS A 140 -22.12 12.30 -4.85
C CYS A 140 -22.25 13.60 -5.67
N ILE A 141 -21.23 13.96 -6.46
CA ILE A 141 -21.25 15.15 -7.32
C ILE A 141 -22.35 15.03 -8.39
N ILE A 142 -22.46 13.87 -9.03
CA ILE A 142 -23.48 13.61 -10.06
C ILE A 142 -24.89 13.71 -9.46
N LEU A 143 -25.13 13.10 -8.30
CA LEU A 143 -26.40 13.18 -7.59
C LEU A 143 -26.78 14.63 -7.25
N MET A 144 -25.83 15.41 -6.73
CA MET A 144 -26.05 16.83 -6.43
C MET A 144 -26.38 17.64 -7.69
N ARG A 145 -25.64 17.41 -8.78
CA ARG A 145 -25.87 18.08 -10.06
C ARG A 145 -27.25 17.76 -10.63
N ARG A 146 -27.62 16.47 -10.70
CA ARG A 146 -28.94 16.04 -11.20
C ARG A 146 -30.08 16.64 -10.38
N ASN A 147 -29.94 16.66 -9.05
CA ASN A 147 -30.93 17.28 -8.17
C ASN A 147 -31.04 18.79 -8.43
N SER A 148 -29.92 19.49 -8.62
CA SER A 148 -29.92 20.92 -8.94
C SER A 148 -30.60 21.23 -10.29
N GLU A 149 -30.33 20.43 -11.32
CA GLU A 149 -30.91 20.58 -12.66
C GLU A 149 -32.41 20.28 -12.66
N ALA A 150 -32.86 19.27 -11.91
CA ALA A 150 -34.29 18.97 -11.73
C ALA A 150 -35.06 20.15 -11.10
N ARG A 151 -34.49 20.78 -10.06
CA ARG A 151 -35.10 21.98 -9.45
C ARG A 151 -35.19 23.13 -10.44
N ILE A 152 -34.13 23.42 -11.20
CA ILE A 152 -34.13 24.52 -12.18
C ILE A 152 -35.20 24.31 -13.25
N LYS A 153 -35.36 23.07 -13.75
CA LYS A 153 -36.40 22.73 -14.72
C LYS A 153 -37.81 22.91 -14.14
N GLN A 154 -38.05 22.51 -12.89
CA GLN A 154 -39.34 22.77 -12.23
C GLN A 154 -39.64 24.26 -12.11
N TYR A 155 -38.68 25.07 -11.68
CA TYR A 155 -38.85 26.53 -11.61
C TYR A 155 -39.17 27.16 -12.98
N GLN A 156 -38.54 26.70 -14.06
CA GLN A 156 -38.85 27.19 -15.40
C GLN A 156 -40.26 26.79 -15.86
N LEU A 157 -40.67 25.54 -15.62
CA LEU A 157 -42.02 25.07 -15.92
C LEU A 157 -43.10 25.84 -15.15
N GLU A 158 -42.89 26.08 -13.85
CA GLU A 158 -43.81 26.88 -13.03
C GLU A 158 -43.93 28.31 -13.57
N LYS A 159 -42.79 28.91 -13.97
CA LYS A 159 -42.77 30.26 -14.53
C LYS A 159 -43.48 30.33 -15.89
N GLU A 160 -43.24 29.38 -16.78
CA GLU A 160 -43.94 29.31 -18.08
C GLU A 160 -45.45 29.07 -17.92
N GLN A 161 -45.86 28.27 -16.92
CA GLN A 161 -47.28 28.06 -16.61
C GLN A 161 -47.93 29.32 -16.02
N ALA A 162 -47.22 30.09 -15.21
CA ALA A 162 -47.69 31.38 -14.71
C ALA A 162 -47.84 32.39 -15.84
N GLU A 163 -46.83 32.53 -16.71
CA GLU A 163 -46.87 33.44 -17.87
C GLU A 163 -48.00 33.08 -18.86
N LYS A 164 -48.31 31.78 -19.04
CA LYS A 164 -49.47 31.34 -19.85
C LYS A 164 -50.82 31.58 -19.20
N LYS A 165 -50.90 31.64 -17.86
CA LYS A 165 -52.15 31.95 -17.15
C LYS A 165 -52.47 33.45 -17.16
N ASP A 166 -51.45 34.29 -17.28
CA ASP A 166 -51.58 35.75 -17.30
C ASP A 166 -51.72 36.33 -18.72
N GLN A 167 -51.71 35.50 -19.77
CA GLN A 167 -52.04 35.91 -21.14
C GLN A 167 -53.56 35.80 -21.38
N PRO A 168 -54.27 36.91 -21.70
CA PRO A 168 -55.72 36.96 -21.89
C PRO A 168 -56.21 36.28 -23.18
#